data_AF-A0AAN8WU21-F1
#
_entry.id   AF-A0AAN8WU21-F1
#
_cell.length_a   1.000
_cell.length_b   1.000
_cell.length_c   1.000
_cell.angle_alpha   90.00
_cell.angle_beta   90.00
_cell.angle_gamma   90.00
#
_symmetry.space_group_name_H-M   'P 1'
#
loop_
_entity.id
_entity.type
_entity.pdbx_description
1 polymer ?
#
loop_
_entity_poly.entity_id
_entity_poly.type
_entity_poly.pdbx_seq_one_letter_code
_entity_poly.pdbx_strand_id
1 'polypeptide(L)'
;MVEPVVIVHGGAWAIPEKLWEESIAGVKAAACKGYKILKEGGSSVSAAEGSVILLEDSPAFDAGTGSVLTFDEQVELDALIMDGETMKAGGVGAVRNIKNPVKVARLVMEETPHVLLVGKYS
;
A
#
# COMPACT_ATOMS: atom_id res chain seq x y z
N MET A 1 21.00 16.65 -8.79
CA MET A 1 19.85 15.91 -8.26
C MET A 1 19.30 15.05 -9.38
N VAL A 2 18.99 13.79 -9.10
CA VAL A 2 18.36 12.88 -10.08
C VAL A 2 16.87 13.24 -10.15
N GLU A 3 16.25 13.23 -11.33
CA GLU A 3 14.80 13.39 -11.42
C GLU A 3 14.14 12.17 -10.77
N PRO A 4 13.27 12.34 -9.76
CA PRO A 4 12.63 11.23 -9.09
C PRO A 4 11.62 10.55 -10.02
N VAL A 5 11.42 9.25 -9.84
CA VAL A 5 10.43 8.45 -10.58
C VAL A 5 9.60 7.65 -9.59
N VAL A 6 8.29 7.59 -9.83
CA VAL A 6 7.36 6.72 -9.11
C VAL A 6 6.54 5.93 -10.11
N ILE A 7 6.32 4.65 -9.81
CA ILE A 7 5.51 3.74 -10.62
C ILE A 7 4.49 3.11 -9.67
N VAL A 8 3.23 3.03 -10.10
CA VAL A 8 2.12 2.48 -9.32
C VAL A 8 1.32 1.51 -10.20
N HIS A 9 0.84 0.42 -9.62
CA HIS A 9 -0.10 -0.50 -10.26
C HIS A 9 -1.32 -0.74 -9.35
N GLY A 10 -2.48 -1.01 -9.96
CA GLY A 10 -3.72 -1.33 -9.24
C GLY A 10 -4.00 -2.83 -9.05
N GLY A 11 -3.17 -3.69 -9.66
CA GLY A 11 -3.39 -5.15 -9.70
C GLY A 11 -3.62 -5.65 -11.12
N ALA A 12 -3.68 -6.97 -11.29
CA ALA A 12 -3.84 -7.62 -12.58
C ALA A 12 -4.99 -8.64 -12.50
N TRP A 13 -6.17 -8.25 -12.98
CA TRP A 13 -7.31 -9.16 -13.16
C TRP A 13 -8.18 -8.71 -14.34
N ALA A 14 -9.25 -9.45 -14.63
CA ALA A 14 -10.23 -9.07 -15.64
C ALA A 14 -11.13 -7.93 -15.14
N ILE A 15 -10.56 -6.71 -15.03
CA ILE A 15 -11.26 -5.52 -14.52
C ILE A 15 -12.50 -5.24 -15.41
N PRO A 16 -13.72 -5.26 -14.85
CA PRO A 16 -14.94 -4.94 -15.56
C PRO A 16 -14.90 -3.52 -16.12
N GLU A 17 -15.49 -3.30 -17.30
CA GLU A 17 -15.49 -1.98 -17.97
C GLU A 17 -15.99 -0.85 -17.07
N LYS A 18 -17.02 -1.14 -16.25
CA LYS A 18 -17.58 -0.19 -15.28
C LYS A 18 -16.59 0.32 -14.23
N LEU A 19 -15.48 -0.38 -14.01
CA LEU A 19 -14.43 0.00 -13.05
C LEU A 19 -13.21 0.63 -13.71
N TRP A 20 -13.14 0.71 -15.06
CA TRP A 20 -11.95 1.21 -15.75
C TRP A 20 -11.64 2.66 -15.43
N GLU A 21 -12.63 3.55 -15.50
CA GLU A 21 -12.44 4.97 -15.24
C GLU A 21 -11.93 5.20 -13.81
N GLU A 22 -12.55 4.54 -12.83
CA GLU A 22 -12.17 4.64 -11.42
C GLU A 22 -10.77 4.04 -11.17
N SER A 23 -10.48 2.88 -11.76
CA SER A 23 -9.16 2.23 -11.64
C SER A 23 -8.05 3.11 -12.22
N ILE A 24 -8.26 3.68 -13.42
CA ILE A 24 -7.31 4.58 -14.08
C ILE A 24 -7.13 5.86 -13.27
N ALA A 25 -8.23 6.45 -12.77
CA ALA A 25 -8.16 7.64 -11.93
C ALA A 25 -7.42 7.38 -10.63
N GLY A 26 -7.66 6.24 -9.98
CA GLY A 26 -7.03 5.83 -8.73
C GLY A 26 -5.51 5.66 -8.87
N VAL A 27 -5.02 4.91 -9.87
CA VAL A 27 -3.57 4.74 -10.07
C VAL A 27 -2.88 6.06 -10.46
N LYS A 28 -3.55 6.93 -11.22
CA LYS A 28 -3.05 8.28 -11.52
C LYS A 28 -2.95 9.13 -10.26
N ALA A 29 -3.98 9.13 -9.41
CA ALA A 29 -3.97 9.88 -8.16
C ALA A 29 -2.86 9.37 -7.21
N ALA A 30 -2.71 8.05 -7.09
CA ALA A 30 -1.65 7.42 -6.32
C ALA A 30 -0.24 7.77 -6.84
N ALA A 31 -0.03 7.73 -8.16
CA ALA A 31 1.25 8.15 -8.76
C ALA A 31 1.53 9.64 -8.52
N CYS A 32 0.53 10.51 -8.73
CA CYS A 32 0.66 11.95 -8.45
C CYS A 32 1.00 12.23 -6.97
N LYS A 33 0.40 11.48 -6.04
CA LYS A 33 0.66 11.61 -4.60
C LYS A 33 2.11 11.25 -4.26
N GLY A 34 2.60 10.10 -4.72
CA GLY A 34 3.98 9.68 -4.52
C GLY A 34 4.98 10.64 -5.15
N TYR A 35 4.70 11.08 -6.38
CA TYR A 35 5.56 12.04 -7.09
C TYR A 35 5.63 13.38 -6.38
N LYS A 36 4.50 13.88 -5.85
CA LYS A 36 4.47 15.12 -5.04
C LYS A 36 5.38 15.00 -3.82
N ILE A 37 5.33 13.89 -3.08
CA ILE A 37 6.18 13.65 -1.92
C ILE A 37 7.66 13.70 -2.32
N LEU A 38 8.04 13.08 -3.44
CA LEU A 38 9.42 13.12 -3.94
C LEU A 38 9.86 14.54 -4.35
N LYS A 39 9.00 15.30 -5.03
CA LYS A 39 9.30 16.69 -5.42
C LYS A 39 9.46 17.63 -4.23
N GLU A 40 8.80 17.34 -3.12
CA GLU A 40 8.90 18.09 -1.87
C GLU A 40 10.08 17.65 -0.99
N GLY A 41 10.92 16.72 -1.48
CA GLY A 41 12.12 16.25 -0.78
C GLY A 41 11.89 15.08 0.18
N GLY A 42 10.72 14.43 0.10
CA GLY A 42 10.42 13.22 0.85
C GLY A 42 11.20 11.99 0.34
N SER A 43 11.32 10.96 1.18
CA SER A 43 12.02 9.72 0.84
C SER A 43 11.22 8.84 -0.13
N SER A 44 11.91 7.89 -0.77
CA SER A 44 11.29 6.83 -1.58
C SER A 44 10.28 6.01 -0.79
N VAL A 45 10.59 5.70 0.48
CA VAL A 45 9.68 5.00 1.41
C VAL A 45 8.40 5.79 1.63
N SER A 46 8.50 7.09 1.97
CA SER A 46 7.32 7.94 2.18
C SER A 46 6.50 8.10 0.90
N ALA A 47 7.14 8.14 -0.27
CA ALA A 47 6.45 8.20 -1.55
C ALA A 47 5.67 6.92 -1.85
N ALA A 48 6.28 5.75 -1.62
CA ALA A 48 5.62 4.46 -1.79
C ALA A 48 4.45 4.28 -0.81
N GLU A 49 4.66 4.56 0.49
CA GLU A 49 3.59 4.53 1.50
C GLU A 49 2.43 5.45 1.11
N GLY A 50 2.73 6.70 0.74
CA GLY A 50 1.71 7.68 0.36
C GLY A 50 0.92 7.31 -0.88
N SER A 51 1.55 6.66 -1.88
CA SER A 51 0.87 6.11 -3.05
C SER A 51 -0.05 4.95 -2.68
N VAL A 52 0.42 4.00 -1.87
CA VAL A 52 -0.34 2.81 -1.48
C VAL A 52 -1.52 3.16 -0.58
N ILE A 53 -1.39 4.12 0.35
CA ILE A 53 -2.51 4.60 1.17
C ILE A 53 -3.70 5.05 0.31
N LEU A 54 -3.46 5.73 -0.82
CA LEU A 54 -4.56 6.14 -1.71
C LEU A 54 -5.25 4.97 -2.39
N LEU A 55 -4.52 3.88 -2.66
CA LEU A 55 -5.12 2.65 -3.19
C LEU A 55 -5.90 1.91 -2.11
N GLU A 56 -5.35 1.78 -0.90
CA GLU A 56 -6.03 1.14 0.25
C GLU A 56 -7.31 1.89 0.70
N ASP A 57 -7.32 3.21 0.55
CA ASP A 57 -8.50 4.02 0.88
C ASP A 57 -9.60 3.94 -0.18
N SER A 58 -9.30 3.43 -1.37
CA SER A 58 -10.24 3.37 -2.49
C SER A 58 -10.93 1.98 -2.55
N PRO A 59 -12.27 1.95 -2.65
CA PRO A 59 -13.00 0.69 -2.77
C PRO A 59 -12.81 0.00 -4.13
N ALA A 60 -12.16 0.66 -5.10
CA ALA A 60 -11.92 0.11 -6.43
C ALA A 60 -10.74 -0.86 -6.50
N PHE A 61 -9.90 -0.90 -5.46
CA PHE A 61 -8.71 -1.74 -5.42
C PHE A 61 -8.86 -2.81 -4.33
N ASP A 62 -8.34 -4.00 -4.62
CA ASP A 62 -8.28 -5.10 -3.66
C ASP A 62 -7.14 -4.88 -2.64
N ALA A 63 -7.32 -3.84 -1.82
CA ALA A 63 -6.43 -3.44 -0.74
C ALA A 63 -7.22 -2.61 0.28
N GLY A 64 -6.92 -2.78 1.57
CA GLY A 64 -7.55 -2.00 2.65
C GLY A 64 -9.07 -2.03 2.60
N THR A 65 -9.67 -0.90 2.20
CA THR A 65 -11.12 -0.67 2.16
C THR A 65 -11.83 -1.52 1.12
N GLY A 66 -11.22 -1.73 -0.05
CA GLY A 66 -11.81 -2.48 -1.16
C GLY A 66 -11.49 -3.97 -1.17
N SER A 67 -10.83 -4.46 -0.12
CA SER A 67 -10.35 -5.85 -0.08
C SER A 67 -11.46 -6.88 -0.19
N VAL A 68 -11.17 -7.92 -0.96
CA VAL A 68 -12.05 -9.08 -1.11
C VAL A 68 -12.15 -9.87 0.19
N LEU A 69 -13.21 -10.67 0.29
CA LEU A 69 -13.47 -11.50 1.45
C LEU A 69 -12.74 -12.85 1.35
N THR A 70 -12.29 -13.34 2.49
CA THR A 70 -11.87 -14.73 2.67
C THR A 70 -13.06 -15.69 2.58
N PHE A 71 -12.79 -17.00 2.62
CA PHE A 71 -13.83 -18.03 2.67
C PHE A 71 -14.78 -17.85 3.86
N ASP A 72 -14.29 -17.35 5.00
CA ASP A 72 -15.08 -17.08 6.20
C ASP A 72 -15.79 -15.71 6.17
N GLU A 73 -15.88 -15.10 4.98
CA GLU A 73 -16.50 -13.80 4.74
C GLU A 73 -15.86 -12.66 5.57
N GLN A 74 -14.55 -12.75 5.84
CA GLN A 74 -13.80 -11.74 6.56
C GLN A 74 -12.82 -11.00 5.65
N VAL A 75 -12.52 -9.74 5.95
CA VAL A 75 -11.38 -9.04 5.34
C VAL A 75 -10.10 -9.39 6.12
N GLU A 76 -9.12 -9.94 5.41
CA GLU A 76 -7.75 -10.14 5.90
C GLU A 76 -6.78 -9.47 4.95
N LEU A 77 -5.83 -8.74 5.53
CA LEU A 77 -4.94 -7.84 4.78
C LEU A 77 -3.48 -8.24 4.96
N ASP A 78 -2.74 -8.12 3.87
CA ASP A 78 -1.29 -8.28 3.82
C ASP A 78 -0.68 -6.99 3.25
N ALA A 79 0.46 -6.55 3.81
CA ALA A 79 1.22 -5.43 3.26
C ALA A 79 2.69 -5.53 3.63
N LEU A 80 3.57 -4.98 2.79
CA LEU A 80 5.01 -4.88 3.01
C LEU A 80 5.55 -3.56 2.46
N ILE A 81 6.57 -3.03 3.14
CA ILE A 81 7.36 -1.89 2.69
C ILE A 81 8.85 -2.16 2.94
N MET A 82 9.72 -1.64 2.07
CA MET A 82 11.16 -1.83 2.15
C MET A 82 11.90 -0.54 1.75
N ASP A 83 12.94 -0.22 2.50
CA ASP A 83 13.92 0.81 2.16
C ASP A 83 15.12 0.17 1.45
N GLY A 84 15.36 0.57 0.20
CA GLY A 84 16.47 0.05 -0.60
C GLY A 84 17.85 0.59 -0.21
N GLU A 85 17.92 1.69 0.54
CA GLU A 85 19.20 2.23 1.03
C GLU A 85 19.71 1.47 2.25
N THR A 86 18.81 1.26 3.23
CA THR A 86 19.17 0.62 4.50
C THR A 86 18.90 -0.88 4.55
N MET A 87 18.22 -1.42 3.53
CA MET A 87 17.70 -2.80 3.48
C MET A 87 16.71 -3.14 4.62
N LYS A 88 16.24 -2.14 5.37
CA LYS A 88 15.18 -2.33 6.35
C LYS A 88 13.87 -2.64 5.62
N ALA A 89 13.12 -3.58 6.16
CA ALA A 89 11.81 -3.97 5.66
C ALA A 89 10.86 -4.22 6.82
N GLY A 90 9.58 -4.03 6.56
CA GLY A 90 8.51 -4.34 7.49
C GLY A 90 7.29 -4.84 6.74
N GLY A 91 6.57 -5.76 7.35
CA GLY A 91 5.42 -6.40 6.76
C GLY A 91 4.45 -6.92 7.80
N VAL A 92 3.20 -7.03 7.37
CA VAL A 92 2.10 -7.62 8.11
C VAL A 92 1.36 -8.62 7.25
N GLY A 93 0.84 -9.67 7.87
CA GLY A 93 0.00 -10.66 7.18
C GLY A 93 -1.19 -11.12 8.00
N ALA A 94 -2.29 -11.45 7.32
CA ALA A 94 -3.56 -11.87 7.89
C ALA A 94 -4.08 -10.90 8.98
N VAL A 95 -3.82 -9.60 8.83
CA VAL A 95 -4.29 -8.60 9.79
C VAL A 95 -5.71 -8.16 9.48
N ARG A 96 -6.43 -7.74 10.51
CA ARG A 96 -7.84 -7.37 10.43
C ARG A 96 -8.08 -6.01 11.09
N ASN A 97 -9.20 -5.37 10.76
CA ASN A 97 -9.65 -4.10 11.36
C ASN A 97 -8.63 -2.95 11.26
N ILE A 98 -7.83 -2.93 10.19
CA ILE A 98 -6.85 -1.90 9.90
C ILE A 98 -7.20 -1.25 8.57
N LYS A 99 -7.36 0.08 8.58
CA LYS A 99 -7.67 0.82 7.35
C LYS A 99 -6.52 0.80 6.34
N ASN A 100 -5.28 0.95 6.83
CA ASN A 100 -4.09 1.11 5.99
C ASN A 100 -2.98 0.15 6.45
N PRO A 101 -2.97 -1.11 5.98
CA PRO A 101 -1.97 -2.10 6.39
C PRO A 101 -0.53 -1.70 6.03
N VAL A 102 -0.29 -0.92 4.96
CA VAL A 102 1.06 -0.41 4.62
C VAL A 102 1.66 0.47 5.73
N LYS A 103 0.82 1.22 6.46
CA LYS A 103 1.29 2.03 7.60
C LYS A 103 1.75 1.14 8.75
N VAL A 104 1.07 0.02 8.98
CA VAL A 104 1.45 -0.95 10.01
C VAL A 104 2.73 -1.67 9.60
N ALA A 105 2.86 -2.05 8.33
CA ALA A 105 4.11 -2.57 7.77
C ALA A 105 5.29 -1.60 7.99
N ARG A 106 5.07 -0.29 7.79
CA ARG A 106 6.08 0.74 8.10
C ARG A 106 6.42 0.80 9.59
N LEU A 107 5.43 0.72 10.48
CA LEU A 107 5.69 0.64 11.92
C LEU A 107 6.49 -0.60 12.31
N VAL A 108 6.24 -1.76 11.68
CA VAL A 108 7.06 -2.96 11.88
C VAL A 108 8.52 -2.69 11.51
N MET A 109 8.76 -2.02 10.37
CA MET A 109 10.10 -1.67 9.88
C MET A 109 10.85 -0.69 10.79
N GLU A 110 10.16 0.32 11.34
CA GLU A 110 10.77 1.43 12.06
C GLU A 110 10.86 1.20 13.58
N GLU A 111 9.85 0.54 14.16
CA GLU A 111 9.63 0.48 15.62
C GLU A 111 9.84 -0.91 16.23
N THR A 112 10.24 -1.90 15.43
CA THR A 112 10.45 -3.28 15.92
C THR A 112 11.77 -3.86 15.41
N PRO A 113 12.34 -4.88 16.10
CA PRO A 113 13.49 -5.62 15.59
C PRO A 113 13.11 -6.72 14.57
N HIS A 114 11.84 -6.78 14.14
CA HIS A 114 11.29 -7.85 13.31
C HIS A 114 10.93 -7.33 11.92
N VAL A 115 10.88 -8.22 10.93
CA VAL A 115 10.53 -7.88 9.54
C VAL A 115 9.07 -8.17 9.23
N LEU A 116 8.49 -9.24 9.79
CA LEU A 116 7.15 -9.68 9.45
C LEU A 116 6.41 -10.11 10.70
N LEU A 117 5.20 -9.57 10.87
CA LEU A 117 4.27 -9.98 11.91
C LEU A 117 3.03 -10.58 11.23
N VAL A 118 2.67 -11.83 11.55
CA VAL A 118 1.48 -12.51 11.01
C VAL A 118 0.45 -12.88 12.09
N GLY A 119 -0.83 -12.67 11.78
CA GLY A 119 -1.95 -13.16 12.58
C GLY A 119 -2.73 -12.05 13.29
N LYS A 120 -3.61 -12.46 14.21
CA LYS A 120 -4.45 -11.53 14.98
C LYS A 120 -3.62 -10.75 15.99
N TYR A 121 -3.55 -9.43 15.79
CA TYR A 121 -3.22 -8.48 16.86
C TYR A 121 -4.55 -8.05 17.48
N SER A 122 -4.79 -8.50 18.71
CA SER A 122 -5.94 -8.15 19.54
C SER A 122 -5.89 -6.70 20.00
#